data_AF-A0A2E6AHY1-F1
#
_entry.id   AF-A0A2E6AHY1-F1
#
_cell.length_a   1.000
_cell.length_b   1.000
_cell.length_c   1.000
_cell.angle_alpha   90.00
_cell.angle_beta   90.00
_cell.angle_gamma   90.00
#
_symmetry.space_group_name_H-M   'P 1'
#
loop_
_entity.id
_entity.type
_entity.pdbx_description
1 polymer ?
#
loop_
_entity_poly.entity_id
_entity_poly.type
_entity_poly.pdbx_seq_one_letter_code
_entity_poly.pdbx_strand_id
1 'polypeptide(L)'
;MFRHRSVQHRLITFVIGLFATIPCLAQDASPNREEPRAAIAQQIKKAYGTDVSVRSLRSLPIGLFDSGTGGLTVLEQVLTLDEFNNEQRAPGSDGKPDFSRESFVFLADQANMPYGNYPSVDREKFLEHLIVKDAEFLMRRRYYD
;
A
#
# COMPACT_ATOMS: atom_id res chain seq x y z
N MET A 1 -11.23 75.63 20.60
CA MET A 1 -11.26 74.64 21.69
C MET A 1 -10.38 73.48 21.25
N PHE A 2 -9.15 73.47 21.77
CA PHE A 2 -7.99 72.82 21.14
C PHE A 2 -7.88 71.34 21.49
N ARG A 3 -7.51 70.59 20.45
CA ARG A 3 -7.42 69.14 20.33
C ARG A 3 -6.23 68.59 21.15
N HIS A 4 -6.49 67.47 21.80
CA HIS A 4 -5.69 66.87 22.87
C HIS A 4 -4.42 66.15 22.34
N ARG A 5 -3.29 66.50 22.97
CA ARG A 5 -2.03 65.78 23.26
C ARG A 5 -1.30 64.96 22.18
N SER A 6 -0.07 65.42 21.96
CA SER A 6 1.13 64.71 21.49
C SER A 6 1.63 63.65 22.47
N VAL A 7 2.09 62.50 21.95
CA VAL A 7 3.14 61.66 22.56
C VAL A 7 4.02 61.10 21.43
N GLN A 8 5.32 61.21 21.63
CA GLN A 8 6.39 60.96 20.67
C GLN A 8 6.81 59.49 20.56
N HIS A 9 7.37 59.18 19.39
CA HIS A 9 8.47 58.25 19.08
C HIS A 9 8.62 56.97 19.90
N ARG A 10 8.50 55.83 19.21
CA ARG A 10 9.60 54.85 19.10
C ARG A 10 9.40 53.86 17.96
N LEU A 11 10.25 54.07 16.96
CA LEU A 11 10.63 53.14 15.89
C LEU A 11 11.12 51.82 16.52
N ILE A 12 10.45 50.70 16.26
CA ILE A 12 11.00 49.36 16.48
C ILE A 12 10.82 48.58 15.18
N THR A 13 11.89 48.56 14.41
CA THR A 13 12.15 47.70 13.27
C THR A 13 12.10 46.24 13.72
N PHE A 14 11.14 45.46 13.23
CA PHE A 14 11.11 44.01 13.39
C PHE A 14 11.66 43.38 12.11
N VAL A 15 12.95 43.03 12.13
CA VAL A 15 13.62 42.21 11.11
C VAL A 15 14.30 41.06 11.85
N ILE A 16 14.46 39.95 11.12
CA ILE A 16 15.02 38.64 11.48
C ILE A 16 13.87 37.68 11.80
N GLY A 17 13.39 36.85 10.85
CA GLY A 17 14.17 36.05 9.91
C GLY A 17 14.56 34.74 10.59
N LEU A 18 13.57 33.86 10.81
CA LEU A 18 13.81 32.47 11.18
C LEU A 18 13.13 31.59 10.12
N PHE A 19 13.78 31.50 8.95
CA PHE A 19 13.62 30.34 8.09
C PHE A 19 14.21 29.16 8.87
N ALA A 20 13.36 28.48 9.65
CA ALA A 20 13.68 27.14 10.09
C ALA A 20 13.65 26.26 8.83
N THR A 21 14.81 26.10 8.22
CA THR A 21 15.10 24.97 7.34
C THR A 21 14.87 23.73 8.19
N ILE A 22 13.68 23.14 8.07
CA ILE A 22 13.43 21.78 8.53
C ILE A 22 14.46 20.94 7.77
N PRO A 23 15.43 20.29 8.43
CA PRO A 23 16.20 19.28 7.75
C PRO A 23 15.18 18.24 7.30
N CYS A 24 15.01 18.15 5.98
CA CYS A 24 14.38 17.02 5.33
C CYS A 24 15.06 15.78 5.92
N LEU A 25 14.36 15.08 6.82
CA LEU A 25 14.75 13.76 7.26
C LEU A 25 14.66 12.89 6.01
N ALA A 26 15.78 12.83 5.29
CA ALA A 26 16.03 11.81 4.30
C ALA A 26 15.76 10.48 5.01
N GLN A 27 14.60 9.91 4.73
CA GLN A 27 14.20 8.61 5.21
C GLN A 27 15.28 7.65 4.74
N ASP A 28 15.96 7.04 5.72
CA ASP A 28 17.16 6.24 5.54
C ASP A 28 17.12 5.41 4.26
N ALA A 29 18.02 5.71 3.34
CA ALA A 29 18.41 4.78 2.30
C ALA A 29 19.12 3.60 3.00
N SER A 30 18.33 2.64 3.49
CA SER A 30 18.81 1.47 4.22
C SER A 30 19.90 0.73 3.42
N PRO A 31 21.13 0.63 3.96
CA PRO A 31 22.18 -0.17 3.36
C PRO A 31 21.92 -1.65 3.68
N ASN A 32 22.05 -2.52 2.68
CA ASN A 32 21.76 -3.98 2.67
C ASN A 32 20.29 -4.42 2.56
N ARG A 33 19.76 -4.32 1.33
CA ARG A 33 18.44 -4.81 0.90
C ARG A 33 18.32 -6.34 0.71
N GLU A 34 19.36 -7.12 1.03
CA GLU A 34 19.28 -8.60 1.06
C GLU A 34 18.60 -9.11 2.35
N GLU A 35 18.79 -8.42 3.48
CA GLU A 35 18.19 -8.74 4.77
C GLU A 35 16.65 -8.78 4.75
N PRO A 36 15.93 -7.78 4.18
CA PRO A 36 14.47 -7.83 4.09
C PRO A 36 13.95 -9.03 3.29
N ARG A 37 14.66 -9.44 2.24
CA ARG A 37 14.23 -10.52 1.35
C ARG A 37 14.43 -11.90 1.99
N ALA A 38 15.56 -12.09 2.68
CA ALA A 38 15.80 -13.28 3.47
C ALA A 38 14.79 -13.39 4.63
N ALA A 39 14.48 -12.27 5.28
CA ALA A 39 13.45 -12.20 6.34
C ALA A 39 12.06 -12.58 5.80
N ILE A 40 11.66 -12.07 4.63
CA ILE A 40 10.39 -12.44 3.98
C ILE A 40 10.34 -13.94 3.67
N ALA A 41 11.41 -14.50 3.09
CA ALA A 41 11.47 -15.93 2.79
C ALA A 41 11.34 -16.80 4.06
N GLN A 42 11.98 -16.38 5.16
CA GLN A 42 11.84 -17.05 6.47
C GLN A 42 10.42 -16.94 7.04
N GLN A 43 9.78 -15.77 6.93
CA GLN A 43 8.39 -15.59 7.38
C GLN A 43 7.43 -16.48 6.59
N ILE A 44 7.61 -16.57 5.26
CA ILE A 44 6.81 -17.44 4.41
C ILE A 44 7.02 -18.91 4.78
N LYS A 45 8.28 -19.34 4.99
CA LYS A 45 8.59 -20.70 5.46
C LYS A 45 7.91 -21.00 6.79
N LYS A 46 7.94 -20.06 7.74
CA LYS A 46 7.32 -20.22 9.06
C LYS A 46 5.79 -20.30 8.96
N ALA A 47 5.17 -19.46 8.15
CA ALA A 47 3.71 -19.37 8.04
C ALA A 47 3.11 -20.53 7.22
N TYR A 48 3.79 -20.95 6.15
CA TYR A 48 3.24 -21.88 5.15
C TYR A 48 4.01 -23.19 5.03
N GLY A 49 5.03 -23.42 5.88
CA GLY A 49 5.84 -24.65 5.87
C GLY A 49 6.58 -24.92 4.55
N THR A 50 6.66 -23.92 3.67
CA THR A 50 7.16 -24.09 2.30
C THR A 50 8.51 -23.42 2.15
N ASP A 51 9.51 -24.17 1.67
CA ASP A 51 10.77 -23.59 1.21
C ASP A 51 10.54 -22.86 -0.12
N VAL A 52 10.39 -21.54 -0.05
CA VAL A 52 10.23 -20.69 -1.24
C VAL A 52 11.49 -19.86 -1.45
N SER A 53 12.09 -19.99 -2.63
CA SER A 53 13.18 -19.10 -3.01
C SER A 53 12.63 -17.72 -3.39
N VAL A 54 13.36 -16.65 -3.09
CA VAL A 54 12.98 -15.29 -3.53
C VAL A 54 12.82 -15.21 -5.05
N ARG A 55 13.61 -16.00 -5.80
CA ARG A 55 13.50 -16.07 -7.26
C ARG A 55 12.19 -16.71 -7.72
N SER A 56 11.71 -17.75 -7.05
CA SER A 56 10.43 -18.37 -7.37
C SER A 56 9.23 -17.51 -6.95
N LEU A 57 9.36 -16.67 -5.91
CA LEU A 57 8.30 -15.72 -5.54
C LEU A 57 8.08 -14.66 -6.64
N ARG A 58 9.16 -14.19 -7.28
CA ARG A 58 9.09 -13.17 -8.34
C ARG A 58 8.38 -13.61 -9.61
N SER A 59 8.15 -14.91 -9.80
CA SER A 59 7.40 -15.45 -10.94
C SER A 59 5.94 -15.74 -10.62
N LEU A 60 5.52 -15.58 -9.35
CA LEU A 60 4.13 -15.80 -8.96
C LEU A 60 3.32 -14.51 -9.15
N PRO A 61 2.05 -14.61 -9.57
CA PRO A 61 1.18 -13.46 -9.69
C PRO A 61 0.74 -12.94 -8.32
N ILE A 62 0.31 -11.68 -8.27
CA ILE A 62 -0.41 -11.10 -7.15
C ILE A 62 -1.89 -11.49 -7.28
N GLY A 63 -2.41 -12.17 -6.26
CA GLY A 63 -3.82 -12.56 -6.18
C GLY A 63 -4.65 -11.47 -5.50
N LEU A 64 -5.77 -11.09 -6.12
CA LEU A 64 -6.79 -10.22 -5.57
C LEU A 64 -8.12 -10.99 -5.58
N PHE A 65 -8.92 -10.82 -4.54
CA PHE A 65 -10.27 -11.37 -4.51
C PHE A 65 -11.25 -10.36 -3.91
N ASP A 66 -12.48 -10.40 -4.39
CA ASP A 66 -13.62 -9.64 -3.88
C ASP A 66 -14.89 -10.48 -4.08
N SER A 67 -15.95 -10.12 -3.37
CA SER A 67 -17.28 -10.67 -3.61
C SER A 67 -17.70 -10.52 -5.08
N GLY A 68 -17.37 -9.42 -5.75
CA GLY A 68 -17.84 -9.16 -7.12
C GLY A 68 -16.86 -8.39 -7.98
N THR A 69 -17.41 -7.63 -8.94
CA THR A 69 -16.62 -6.78 -9.84
C THR A 69 -16.25 -5.43 -9.23
N GLY A 70 -16.78 -5.09 -8.05
CA GLY A 70 -16.46 -3.82 -7.36
C GLY A 70 -14.96 -3.67 -7.08
N GLY A 71 -14.30 -4.77 -6.72
CA GLY A 71 -12.84 -4.84 -6.53
C GLY A 71 -12.00 -4.56 -7.77
N LEU A 72 -12.58 -4.52 -8.98
CA LEU A 72 -11.85 -4.10 -10.18
C LEU A 72 -11.41 -2.64 -10.10
N THR A 73 -12.10 -1.80 -9.32
CA THR A 73 -11.66 -0.41 -9.06
C THR A 73 -10.34 -0.37 -8.30
N VAL A 74 -10.16 -1.25 -7.31
CA VAL A 74 -8.89 -1.40 -6.57
C VAL A 74 -7.81 -1.95 -7.50
N LEU A 75 -8.13 -2.95 -8.32
CA LEU A 75 -7.19 -3.47 -9.31
C LEU A 75 -6.75 -2.37 -10.30
N GLU A 76 -7.67 -1.55 -10.78
CA GLU A 76 -7.36 -0.41 -11.65
C GLU A 76 -6.39 0.56 -10.97
N GLN A 77 -6.65 0.94 -9.71
CA GLN A 77 -5.73 1.81 -8.95
C GLN A 77 -4.33 1.21 -8.84
N VAL A 78 -4.22 -0.10 -8.58
CA VAL A 78 -2.91 -0.79 -8.53
C VAL A 78 -2.23 -0.79 -9.90
N LEU A 79 -2.98 -1.02 -10.98
CA LEU A 79 -2.44 -1.06 -12.35
C LEU A 79 -1.99 0.30 -12.86
N THR A 80 -2.58 1.39 -12.36
CA THR A 80 -2.25 2.76 -12.76
C THR A 80 -1.35 3.50 -11.78
N LEU A 81 -1.02 2.89 -10.63
CA LEU A 81 -0.20 3.52 -9.59
C LEU A 81 1.17 3.88 -10.14
N ASP A 82 1.59 5.13 -9.95
CA ASP A 82 2.90 5.67 -10.35
C ASP A 82 3.35 6.67 -9.27
N GLU A 83 3.61 6.15 -8.08
CA GLU A 83 4.12 6.97 -6.96
C GLU A 83 5.62 6.79 -6.74
N PHE A 84 6.28 5.88 -7.47
CA PHE A 84 7.70 5.59 -7.32
C PHE A 84 8.46 5.64 -8.64
N ASN A 85 9.72 6.05 -8.55
CA ASN A 85 10.61 5.99 -9.69
C ASN A 85 11.15 4.57 -9.77
N ASN A 86 10.71 3.82 -10.77
CA ASN A 86 10.98 2.40 -10.96
C ASN A 86 12.48 2.10 -11.15
N GLU A 87 13.23 3.05 -11.70
CA GLU A 87 14.67 2.94 -11.94
C GLU A 87 15.49 3.25 -10.68
N GLN A 88 15.17 4.37 -10.02
CA GLN A 88 15.88 4.85 -8.83
C GLN A 88 15.43 4.12 -7.55
N ARG A 89 14.27 3.46 -7.58
CA ARG A 89 13.61 2.80 -6.44
C ARG A 89 13.48 3.74 -5.26
N ALA A 90 12.95 4.93 -5.53
CA ALA A 90 12.74 6.02 -4.58
C ALA A 90 11.34 6.61 -4.80
N PRO A 91 10.74 7.27 -3.78
CA PRO A 91 9.47 7.97 -3.96
C PRO A 91 9.52 9.03 -5.08
N GLY A 92 8.40 9.19 -5.78
CA GLY A 92 8.20 10.15 -6.87
C GLY A 92 7.90 9.47 -8.21
N SER A 93 6.83 9.90 -8.90
CA SER A 93 6.39 9.39 -10.21
C SER A 93 7.49 9.44 -11.29
N ASP A 94 7.54 8.41 -12.15
CA ASP A 94 8.38 8.37 -13.35
C ASP A 94 7.61 8.18 -14.68
N GLY A 95 6.27 8.23 -14.61
CA GLY A 95 5.38 8.09 -15.76
C GLY A 95 5.13 6.65 -16.17
N LYS A 96 5.65 5.65 -15.43
CA LYS A 96 5.42 4.23 -15.68
C LYS A 96 4.75 3.61 -14.46
N PRO A 97 3.73 2.75 -14.63
CA PRO A 97 3.11 2.11 -13.48
C PRO A 97 4.10 1.30 -12.64
N ASP A 98 4.02 1.46 -11.32
CA ASP A 98 4.89 0.86 -10.32
C ASP A 98 4.90 -0.67 -10.41
N PHE A 99 3.74 -1.25 -10.73
CA PHE A 99 3.55 -2.69 -10.86
C PHE A 99 3.53 -3.19 -12.32
N SER A 100 4.09 -2.40 -13.26
CA SER A 100 4.10 -2.72 -14.70
C SER A 100 4.77 -4.05 -15.09
N ARG A 101 5.53 -4.67 -14.17
CA ARG A 101 6.20 -5.96 -14.39
C ARG A 101 5.56 -7.12 -13.63
N GLU A 102 4.50 -6.87 -12.89
CA GLU A 102 3.79 -7.90 -12.12
C GLU A 102 2.64 -8.50 -12.95
N SER A 103 2.27 -9.74 -12.61
CA SER A 103 1.08 -10.40 -13.14
C SER A 103 0.01 -10.47 -12.06
N PHE A 104 -1.26 -10.36 -12.45
CA PHE A 104 -2.38 -10.32 -11.53
C PHE A 104 -3.39 -11.43 -11.81
N VAL A 105 -3.97 -11.99 -10.75
CA VAL A 105 -5.13 -12.88 -10.81
C VAL A 105 -6.23 -12.26 -9.97
N PHE A 106 -7.37 -11.97 -10.58
CA PHE A 106 -8.54 -11.43 -9.88
C PHE A 106 -9.64 -12.50 -9.80
N LEU A 107 -10.05 -12.84 -8.58
CA LEU A 107 -11.16 -13.74 -8.30
C LEU A 107 -12.38 -12.93 -7.86
N ALA A 108 -13.47 -13.01 -8.61
CA ALA A 108 -14.77 -12.46 -8.20
C ALA A 108 -15.68 -13.60 -7.72
N ASP A 109 -15.98 -13.68 -6.42
CA ASP A 109 -16.87 -14.69 -5.86
C ASP A 109 -18.36 -14.35 -6.03
N GLN A 110 -18.78 -14.28 -7.30
CA GLN A 110 -20.15 -13.90 -7.66
C GLN A 110 -21.21 -14.83 -7.07
N ALA A 111 -20.85 -16.09 -6.80
CA ALA A 111 -21.79 -17.09 -6.28
C ALA A 111 -22.23 -16.78 -4.84
N ASN A 112 -21.40 -16.10 -4.05
CA ASN A 112 -21.68 -15.76 -2.66
C ASN A 112 -21.91 -14.26 -2.43
N MET A 113 -22.13 -13.47 -3.49
CA MET A 113 -22.45 -12.04 -3.36
C MET A 113 -23.81 -11.77 -2.70
N PRO A 114 -23.96 -10.61 -2.03
CA PRO A 114 -22.91 -9.67 -1.64
C PRO A 114 -22.39 -9.95 -0.23
N TYR A 115 -21.07 -9.80 0.00
CA TYR A 115 -20.47 -9.99 1.33
C TYR A 115 -21.05 -9.05 2.40
N GLY A 116 -21.48 -7.86 2.00
CA GLY A 116 -22.10 -6.89 2.90
C GLY A 116 -23.40 -7.36 3.59
N ASN A 117 -24.06 -8.41 3.07
CA ASN A 117 -25.29 -8.92 3.66
C ASN A 117 -25.06 -9.93 4.79
N TYR A 118 -23.88 -10.54 4.90
CA TYR A 118 -23.67 -11.62 5.86
C TYR A 118 -23.71 -11.15 7.32
N PRO A 119 -23.11 -10.00 7.70
CA PRO A 119 -23.23 -9.47 9.05
C PRO A 119 -24.67 -9.14 9.44
N SER A 120 -25.50 -8.64 8.51
CA SER A 120 -26.88 -8.24 8.80
C SER A 120 -27.83 -9.43 9.02
N VAL A 121 -27.40 -10.66 8.74
CA VAL A 121 -28.16 -11.90 8.96
C VAL A 121 -27.42 -12.89 9.88
N ASP A 122 -26.51 -12.38 10.73
CA ASP A 122 -25.75 -13.17 11.72
C ASP A 122 -24.91 -14.31 11.11
N ARG A 123 -24.37 -14.11 9.90
CA ARG A 123 -23.54 -15.08 9.16
C ARG A 123 -22.08 -14.67 9.01
N GLU A 124 -21.56 -13.84 9.90
CA GLU A 124 -20.17 -13.35 9.87
C GLU A 124 -19.15 -14.49 9.83
N LYS A 125 -19.30 -15.52 10.67
CA LYS A 125 -18.41 -16.69 10.68
C LYS A 125 -18.40 -17.45 9.36
N PHE A 126 -19.54 -17.46 8.66
CA PHE A 126 -19.61 -18.09 7.35
C PHE A 126 -18.90 -17.22 6.30
N LEU A 127 -19.03 -15.90 6.37
CA LEU A 127 -18.26 -14.98 5.53
C LEU A 127 -16.75 -15.11 5.76
N GLU A 128 -16.29 -15.21 7.01
CA GLU A 128 -14.88 -15.48 7.35
C GLU A 128 -14.38 -16.76 6.66
N HIS A 129 -15.21 -17.81 6.67
CA HIS A 129 -14.88 -19.08 6.02
C HIS A 129 -14.80 -18.97 4.49
N LEU A 130 -15.67 -18.16 3.87
CA LEU A 130 -15.60 -17.88 2.43
C LEU A 130 -14.32 -17.14 2.06
N ILE A 131 -13.98 -16.08 2.81
CA ILE A 131 -12.76 -15.29 2.62
C ILE A 131 -11.50 -16.18 2.70
N VAL A 132 -11.44 -17.08 3.69
CA VAL A 132 -10.31 -18.01 3.81
C VAL A 132 -10.26 -18.98 2.62
N LYS A 133 -11.41 -19.46 2.14
CA LYS A 133 -11.46 -20.34 0.97
C LYS A 133 -11.02 -19.65 -0.33
N ASP A 134 -11.38 -18.39 -0.53
CA ASP A 134 -10.94 -17.60 -1.67
C ASP A 134 -9.42 -17.38 -1.64
N ALA A 135 -8.87 -17.09 -0.46
CA ALA A 135 -7.43 -16.98 -0.28
C ALA A 135 -6.73 -18.33 -0.52
N GLU A 136 -7.22 -19.42 0.06
CA GLU A 136 -6.70 -20.77 -0.18
C GLU A 136 -6.72 -21.12 -1.66
N PHE A 137 -7.79 -20.78 -2.36
CA PHE A 137 -7.95 -21.00 -3.77
C PHE A 137 -6.82 -20.34 -4.58
N LEU A 138 -6.57 -19.05 -4.33
CA LEU A 138 -5.50 -18.30 -5.00
C LEU A 138 -4.09 -18.79 -4.64
N MET A 139 -3.91 -19.35 -3.44
CA MET A 139 -2.62 -19.87 -2.98
C MET A 139 -2.29 -21.29 -3.46
N ARG A 140 -3.28 -22.05 -3.97
CA ARG A 140 -3.07 -23.43 -4.40
C ARG A 140 -2.19 -23.50 -5.65
N ARG A 141 -1.32 -24.51 -5.70
CA ARG A 141 -0.43 -24.76 -6.86
C ARG A 141 -1.16 -25.42 -8.05
N ARG A 142 -2.34 -26.00 -7.83
CA ARG A 142 -3.12 -26.73 -8.84
C ARG A 142 -4.60 -26.46 -8.62
N TYR A 143 -5.30 -26.15 -9.72
CA TYR A 143 -6.74 -25.85 -9.77
C TYR A 143 -7.59 -27.09 -10.14
N TYR A 144 -6.99 -28.15 -10.69
CA TYR A 144 -7.69 -29.25 -11.40
C TYR A 144 -7.36 -30.69 -10.93
N ASP A 145 -6.87 -30.92 -9.71
CA ASP A 145 -6.66 -32.30 -9.25
C ASP A 145 -7.95 -32.94 -8.71
#